data_AF-A0A6C2TXR5-F1
#
_entry.id   AF-A0A6C2TXR5-F1
#
_cell.length_a   1.000
_cell.length_b   1.000
_cell.length_c   1.000
_cell.angle_alpha   90.00
_cell.angle_beta   90.00
_cell.angle_gamma   90.00
#
_symmetry.space_group_name_H-M   'P 1'
#
loop_
_entity.id
_entity.type
_entity.pdbx_description
1 polymer ?
#
loop_
_entity_poly.entity_id
_entity_poly.type
_entity_poly.pdbx_seq_one_letter_code
_entity_poly.pdbx_strand_id
1 'polypeptide(L)'
;MHISVVVSVAVIAAILLGLYVLKESNQQETEGRTSGQPVPSVAEEPDVQQGDSVTAKDEVHVGQRRPPLSQKVDAIQQEPDYKERPGMLFDLMLEASLQEVHGLLALSEDVTYSVGFRDDMKAAAFERWYQLDPVAAIRAMDASTLSASQKNSRMEIFLEDWAGRSPQDVAALLGQGQLTGVSSDLTYGALVRGSAKNGDLEVVDAALALMDDPTLRFYALKSAARVLQRDHADRFEGWLVTLPGSDQNTALAESAWMLADQDMDRALLGLDQLAARGADELPVTRLRVAVKWADKDPVKAANWVAAQDVTGEDREILFANVMRVWISKDQSAAVAWVESLIEKGEIDEAFMNRVGGRL
;
A
#
# COMPACT_ATOMS: atom_id res chain seq x y z
N MET A 1 52.02 15.87 -29.39
CA MET A 1 50.84 16.65 -29.81
C MET A 1 49.77 16.38 -28.76
N HIS A 2 49.66 17.24 -27.75
CA HIS A 2 48.82 17.02 -26.57
C HIS A 2 47.63 17.99 -26.56
N ILE A 3 46.48 17.54 -27.06
CA ILE A 3 45.18 18.23 -26.89
C ILE A 3 44.12 17.13 -26.77
N SER A 4 43.79 16.70 -25.55
CA SER A 4 42.58 15.87 -25.29
C SER A 4 42.17 15.69 -23.82
N VAL A 5 42.75 16.41 -22.84
CA VAL A 5 42.50 16.17 -21.39
C VAL A 5 41.73 17.33 -20.71
N VAL A 6 41.55 18.47 -21.38
CA VAL A 6 40.98 19.69 -20.76
C VAL A 6 39.46 19.82 -21.00
N VAL A 7 38.86 18.99 -21.86
CA VAL A 7 37.41 19.05 -22.18
C VAL A 7 36.57 18.25 -21.18
N SER A 8 37.08 17.14 -20.64
CA SER A 8 36.32 16.20 -19.82
C SER A 8 35.84 16.80 -18.48
N VAL A 9 36.61 17.74 -17.89
CA VAL A 9 36.20 18.44 -16.65
C VAL A 9 35.02 19.39 -16.89
N ALA A 10 34.93 20.03 -18.06
CA ALA A 10 33.92 21.05 -18.33
C ALA A 10 32.50 20.47 -18.50
N VAL A 11 32.39 19.26 -19.08
CA VAL A 11 31.09 18.58 -19.28
C VAL A 11 30.57 18.04 -17.95
N ILE A 12 31.43 17.40 -17.14
CA ILE A 12 31.08 16.98 -15.78
C ILE A 12 30.68 18.19 -14.95
N ALA A 13 31.47 19.28 -14.95
CA ALA A 13 31.14 20.51 -14.23
C ALA A 13 29.80 21.15 -14.67
N ALA A 14 29.43 21.08 -15.95
CA ALA A 14 28.14 21.57 -16.43
C ALA A 14 26.95 20.75 -15.90
N ILE A 15 27.09 19.42 -15.86
CA ILE A 15 26.09 18.51 -15.25
C ILE A 15 25.99 18.77 -13.73
N LEU A 16 27.12 18.99 -13.06
CA LEU A 16 27.17 19.32 -11.64
C LEU A 16 26.53 20.68 -11.31
N LEU A 17 26.72 21.70 -12.16
CA LEU A 17 26.03 22.99 -11.99
C LEU A 17 24.51 22.86 -12.14
N GLY A 18 24.04 22.09 -13.13
CA GLY A 18 22.60 21.87 -13.36
C GLY A 18 21.91 21.24 -12.16
N LEU A 19 22.52 20.20 -11.58
CA LEU A 19 22.00 19.50 -10.40
C LEU A 19 22.10 20.33 -9.11
N TYR A 20 23.13 21.18 -8.98
CA TYR A 20 23.28 22.06 -7.81
C TYR A 20 22.21 23.16 -7.77
N VAL A 21 21.92 23.82 -8.90
CA VAL A 21 20.90 24.88 -8.98
C VAL A 21 19.50 24.36 -8.67
N LEU A 22 19.15 23.15 -9.12
CA LEU A 22 17.88 22.48 -8.79
C LEU A 22 17.74 22.13 -7.29
N LYS A 23 18.85 21.97 -6.57
CA LYS A 23 18.85 21.69 -5.13
C LYS A 23 18.62 22.98 -4.33
N GLU A 24 19.28 24.08 -4.68
CA GLU A 24 19.10 25.38 -4.02
C GLU A 24 17.67 25.93 -4.21
N SER A 25 17.07 25.77 -5.39
CA SER A 25 15.69 26.21 -5.63
C SER A 25 14.67 25.50 -4.72
N ASN A 26 14.87 24.21 -4.44
CA ASN A 26 13.99 23.46 -3.54
C ASN A 26 14.25 23.76 -2.05
N GLN A 27 15.49 24.08 -1.66
CA GLN A 27 15.79 24.41 -0.26
C GLN A 27 15.26 25.80 0.13
N GLN A 28 15.30 26.78 -0.78
CA GLN A 28 14.78 28.13 -0.52
C GLN A 28 13.25 28.19 -0.29
N GLU A 29 12.46 27.27 -0.86
CA GLU A 29 11.02 27.20 -0.55
C GLU A 29 10.74 26.63 0.86
N THR A 30 11.62 25.79 1.40
CA THR A 30 11.41 25.14 2.71
C THR A 30 11.84 25.96 3.93
N GLU A 31 12.83 26.84 3.83
CA GLU A 31 13.38 27.57 4.99
C GLU A 31 12.55 28.80 5.43
N GLY A 32 11.53 29.18 4.66
CA GLY A 32 10.74 30.40 4.91
C GLY A 32 9.71 30.35 6.05
N ARG A 33 9.55 29.24 6.79
CA ARG A 33 8.40 29.05 7.72
C ARG A 33 8.66 28.32 9.05
N THR A 34 9.75 28.63 9.78
CA THR A 34 9.79 28.39 11.24
C THR A 34 10.73 29.32 11.99
N SER A 35 10.19 30.27 12.76
CA SER A 35 10.87 30.88 13.92
C SER A 35 9.83 31.42 14.91
N GLY A 36 9.95 31.03 16.19
CA GLY A 36 8.92 31.28 17.22
C GLY A 36 9.22 30.60 18.57
N GLN A 37 10.34 30.99 19.21
CA GLN A 37 10.72 30.65 20.59
C GLN A 37 9.83 31.37 21.65
N PRO A 38 10.04 31.20 22.99
CA PRO A 38 10.13 29.96 23.78
C PRO A 38 9.29 30.04 25.10
N VAL A 39 9.37 28.99 25.94
CA VAL A 39 8.71 28.86 27.27
C VAL A 39 9.52 29.51 28.40
N PRO A 40 8.87 29.95 29.51
CA PRO A 40 9.52 29.97 30.83
C PRO A 40 8.72 29.33 31.99
N SER A 41 9.35 28.32 32.62
CA SER A 41 9.54 28.10 34.07
C SER A 41 8.41 28.24 35.13
N VAL A 42 8.10 27.10 35.77
CA VAL A 42 8.04 26.81 37.23
C VAL A 42 7.47 27.85 38.23
N ALA A 43 6.30 27.51 38.81
CA ALA A 43 5.85 27.71 40.22
C ALA A 43 4.45 27.08 40.38
N GLU A 44 3.90 26.64 41.54
CA GLU A 44 4.41 26.24 42.87
C GLU A 44 3.29 25.39 43.56
N GLU A 45 3.61 24.46 44.47
CA GLU A 45 2.61 23.68 45.26
C GLU A 45 2.79 23.88 46.78
N PRO A 46 1.69 24.08 47.53
CA PRO A 46 1.65 23.85 48.98
C PRO A 46 0.67 22.72 49.40
N ASP A 47 1.16 21.92 50.36
CA ASP A 47 0.48 20.82 51.06
C ASP A 47 -0.66 21.27 52.00
N VAL A 48 -1.82 20.58 51.97
CA VAL A 48 -2.80 20.54 53.07
C VAL A 48 -3.53 19.17 53.18
N GLN A 49 -3.06 18.35 54.12
CA GLN A 49 -3.81 17.60 55.14
C GLN A 49 -5.24 17.05 54.90
N GLN A 50 -5.35 15.73 55.11
CA GLN A 50 -6.37 14.96 55.86
C GLN A 50 -7.65 15.65 56.39
N GLY A 51 -8.81 15.01 56.14
CA GLY A 51 -10.05 15.20 56.89
C GLY A 51 -11.06 14.05 56.67
N ASP A 52 -11.50 13.40 57.76
CA ASP A 52 -12.39 12.24 57.72
C ASP A 52 -13.83 12.54 57.26
N SER A 53 -14.48 11.55 56.65
CA SER A 53 -15.74 10.92 57.13
C SER A 53 -16.61 10.35 56.00
N VAL A 54 -16.37 9.08 55.63
CA VAL A 54 -17.31 8.33 54.77
C VAL A 54 -18.50 7.87 55.64
N THR A 55 -19.58 8.63 55.64
CA THR A 55 -20.89 8.11 56.05
C THR A 55 -21.47 7.28 54.91
N ALA A 56 -21.41 5.96 55.05
CA ALA A 56 -22.15 5.06 54.16
C ALA A 56 -23.65 5.34 54.29
N LYS A 57 -24.28 5.73 53.18
CA LYS A 57 -25.73 5.64 52.99
C LYS A 57 -26.00 4.81 51.75
N ASP A 58 -26.75 3.74 51.95
CA ASP A 58 -27.28 2.90 50.88
C ASP A 58 -28.18 3.72 49.96
N GLU A 59 -27.74 3.99 48.73
CA GLU A 59 -28.64 4.35 47.63
C GLU A 59 -28.67 3.22 46.61
N VAL A 60 -29.71 2.40 46.77
CA VAL A 60 -30.11 1.32 45.86
C VAL A 60 -30.21 1.87 44.43
N HIS A 61 -29.25 1.53 43.59
CA HIS A 61 -29.30 1.84 42.16
C HIS A 61 -30.36 0.99 41.46
N VAL A 62 -31.60 1.48 41.49
CA VAL A 62 -32.70 0.98 40.65
C VAL A 62 -32.28 1.15 39.19
N GLY A 63 -32.33 0.05 38.43
CA GLY A 63 -31.67 -0.06 37.13
C GLY A 63 -32.00 1.08 36.15
N GLN A 64 -30.97 1.85 35.80
CA GLN A 64 -31.03 2.80 34.69
C GLN A 64 -31.39 2.04 33.41
N ARG A 65 -32.60 2.29 32.87
CA ARG A 65 -32.95 1.82 31.53
C ARG A 65 -31.96 2.47 30.56
N ARG A 66 -31.14 1.66 29.88
CA ARG A 66 -30.27 2.14 28.79
C ARG A 66 -31.11 2.95 27.80
N PRO A 67 -30.66 4.14 27.36
CA PRO A 67 -31.44 4.97 26.46
C PRO A 67 -31.70 4.22 25.13
N PRO A 68 -32.88 4.39 24.52
CA PRO A 68 -33.22 3.76 23.24
C PRO A 68 -32.25 4.22 22.14
N LEU A 69 -32.08 3.37 21.13
CA LEU A 69 -31.10 3.58 20.06
C LEU A 69 -31.26 4.93 19.34
N SER A 70 -32.50 5.36 19.08
CA SER A 70 -32.78 6.67 18.46
C SER A 70 -32.21 7.83 19.27
N GLN A 71 -32.43 7.88 20.59
CA GLN A 71 -31.87 8.95 21.44
C GLN A 71 -30.34 8.99 21.44
N LYS A 72 -29.68 7.83 21.28
CA LYS A 72 -28.22 7.78 21.13
C LYS A 72 -27.77 8.31 19.77
N VAL A 73 -28.46 7.94 18.69
CA VAL A 73 -28.19 8.43 17.32
C VAL A 73 -28.43 9.95 17.24
N ASP A 74 -29.53 10.44 17.82
CA ASP A 74 -29.85 11.87 17.89
C ASP A 74 -28.75 12.64 18.64
N ALA A 75 -28.26 12.10 19.76
CA ALA A 75 -27.14 12.69 20.50
C ALA A 75 -25.85 12.76 19.65
N ILE A 76 -25.53 11.71 18.89
CA ILE A 76 -24.40 11.72 17.95
C ILE A 76 -24.62 12.74 16.82
N GLN A 77 -25.84 12.91 16.31
CA GLN A 77 -26.13 13.92 15.29
C GLN A 77 -25.87 15.35 15.80
N GLN A 78 -26.12 15.62 17.09
CA GLN A 78 -25.89 16.92 17.71
C GLN A 78 -24.41 17.20 18.05
N GLU A 79 -23.51 16.22 17.93
CA GLU A 79 -22.07 16.42 18.17
C GLU A 79 -21.52 17.55 17.26
N PRO A 80 -20.99 18.65 17.81
CA PRO A 80 -20.47 19.78 17.02
C PRO A 80 -19.38 19.40 16.02
N ASP A 81 -18.45 18.50 16.34
CA ASP A 81 -17.48 18.02 15.35
C ASP A 81 -18.08 16.87 14.53
N TYR A 82 -18.54 17.21 13.32
CA TYR A 82 -19.11 16.23 12.40
C TYR A 82 -18.15 15.10 12.00
N LYS A 83 -16.83 15.26 12.21
CA LYS A 83 -15.83 14.23 11.90
C LYS A 83 -15.75 13.10 12.93
N GLU A 84 -16.17 13.37 14.17
CA GLU A 84 -16.19 12.36 15.25
C GLU A 84 -17.41 11.44 15.13
N ARG A 85 -18.50 11.94 14.53
CA ARG A 85 -19.78 11.23 14.42
C ARG A 85 -19.70 9.81 13.83
N PRO A 86 -18.93 9.52 12.76
CA PRO A 86 -18.78 8.17 12.26
C PRO A 86 -18.13 7.25 13.30
N GLY A 87 -17.08 7.71 13.99
CA GLY A 87 -16.42 6.98 15.08
C GLY A 87 -17.39 6.63 16.20
N MET A 88 -18.17 7.60 16.65
CA MET A 88 -19.21 7.40 17.67
C MET A 88 -20.30 6.40 17.25
N LEU A 89 -20.63 6.31 15.95
CA LEU A 89 -21.55 5.29 15.41
C LEU A 89 -20.92 3.89 15.42
N PHE A 90 -19.63 3.76 15.11
CA PHE A 90 -18.92 2.48 15.25
C PHE A 90 -18.82 2.03 16.71
N ASP A 91 -18.48 2.94 17.64
CA ASP A 91 -18.45 2.67 19.08
C ASP A 91 -19.82 2.24 19.62
N LEU A 92 -20.89 2.91 19.18
CA LEU A 92 -22.27 2.55 19.49
C LEU A 92 -22.63 1.14 19.00
N MET A 93 -22.04 0.70 17.89
CA MET A 93 -22.27 -0.61 17.29
C MET A 93 -21.33 -1.71 17.78
N LEU A 94 -20.22 -1.39 18.45
CA LEU A 94 -19.15 -2.34 18.83
C LEU A 94 -19.67 -3.58 19.60
N GLU A 95 -20.62 -3.37 20.53
CA GLU A 95 -21.27 -4.44 21.30
C GLU A 95 -22.74 -4.66 20.92
N ALA A 96 -23.26 -3.97 19.90
CA ALA A 96 -24.68 -3.97 19.57
C ALA A 96 -25.19 -5.37 19.19
N SER A 97 -26.45 -5.66 19.56
CA SER A 97 -27.17 -6.86 19.14
C SER A 97 -27.64 -6.77 17.68
N LEU A 98 -27.98 -7.90 17.06
CA LEU A 98 -28.56 -7.91 15.70
C LEU A 98 -29.87 -7.09 15.61
N GLN A 99 -30.62 -6.98 16.71
CA GLN A 99 -31.80 -6.12 16.79
C GLN A 99 -31.43 -4.63 16.74
N GLU A 100 -30.34 -4.21 17.40
CA GLU A 100 -29.84 -2.84 17.36
C GLU A 100 -29.20 -2.51 16.01
N VAL A 101 -28.53 -3.47 15.36
CA VAL A 101 -28.05 -3.35 13.97
C VAL A 101 -29.21 -3.06 13.01
N HIS A 102 -30.27 -3.88 13.03
CA HIS A 102 -31.47 -3.65 12.22
C HIS A 102 -32.17 -2.33 12.60
N GLY A 103 -32.13 -1.94 13.88
CA GLY A 103 -32.64 -0.65 14.35
C GLY A 103 -31.87 0.53 13.76
N LEU A 104 -30.54 0.45 13.67
CA LEU A 104 -29.71 1.51 13.09
C LEU A 104 -29.92 1.60 11.58
N LEU A 105 -30.05 0.47 10.88
CA LEU A 105 -30.44 0.44 9.46
C LEU A 105 -31.82 1.06 9.23
N ALA A 106 -32.82 0.77 10.08
CA ALA A 106 -34.14 1.38 9.96
C ALA A 106 -34.10 2.91 10.18
N LEU A 107 -33.34 3.40 11.18
CA LEU A 107 -33.12 4.83 11.40
C LEU A 107 -32.39 5.49 10.21
N SER A 108 -31.49 4.76 9.54
CA SER A 108 -30.72 5.28 8.40
C SER A 108 -31.54 5.52 7.12
N GLU A 109 -32.83 5.15 7.10
CA GLU A 109 -33.75 5.51 6.01
C GLU A 109 -34.62 6.74 6.35
N ASP A 110 -34.61 7.23 7.59
CA ASP A 110 -35.33 8.46 7.98
C ASP A 110 -34.73 9.66 7.23
N VAL A 111 -35.58 10.46 6.58
CA VAL A 111 -35.16 11.62 5.75
C VAL A 111 -34.82 12.87 6.56
N THR A 112 -34.99 12.85 7.88
CA THR A 112 -34.58 13.94 8.78
C THR A 112 -33.07 13.96 9.05
N TYR A 113 -32.40 12.82 8.92
CA TYR A 113 -30.94 12.73 8.95
C TYR A 113 -30.33 13.11 7.59
N SER A 114 -29.13 13.71 7.59
CA SER A 114 -28.43 14.07 6.35
C SER A 114 -27.95 12.82 5.60
N VAL A 115 -27.83 12.88 4.26
CA VAL A 115 -27.44 11.73 3.43
C VAL A 115 -26.13 11.11 3.92
N GLY A 116 -25.08 11.92 4.18
CA GLY A 116 -23.80 11.42 4.70
C GLY A 116 -23.94 10.71 6.04
N PHE A 117 -24.67 11.30 7.00
CA PHE A 117 -24.85 10.67 8.32
C PHE A 117 -25.63 9.35 8.22
N ARG A 118 -26.60 9.24 7.30
CA ARG A 118 -27.32 7.99 7.02
C ARG A 118 -26.41 6.92 6.41
N ASP A 119 -25.48 7.32 5.55
CA ASP A 119 -24.48 6.41 4.99
C ASP A 119 -23.47 5.96 6.06
N ASP A 120 -23.11 6.83 7.01
CA ASP A 120 -22.30 6.48 8.19
C ASP A 120 -23.04 5.52 9.15
N MET A 121 -24.35 5.69 9.32
CA MET A 121 -25.19 4.76 10.09
C MET A 121 -25.26 3.38 9.42
N LYS A 122 -25.41 3.34 8.09
CA LYS A 122 -25.35 2.10 7.29
C LYS A 122 -23.97 1.45 7.40
N ALA A 123 -22.90 2.24 7.35
CA ALA A 123 -21.54 1.78 7.51
C ALA A 123 -21.32 1.04 8.83
N ALA A 124 -21.64 1.70 9.96
CA ALA A 124 -21.46 1.12 11.30
C ALA A 124 -22.37 -0.11 11.53
N ALA A 125 -23.60 -0.07 11.01
CA ALA A 125 -24.52 -1.20 11.10
C ALA A 125 -24.02 -2.42 10.30
N PHE A 126 -23.58 -2.24 9.05
CA PHE A 126 -23.07 -3.36 8.23
C PHE A 126 -21.76 -3.92 8.76
N GLU A 127 -20.87 -3.09 9.30
CA GLU A 127 -19.64 -3.54 9.97
C GLU A 127 -19.99 -4.49 11.13
N ARG A 128 -20.88 -4.06 12.03
CA ARG A 128 -21.32 -4.91 13.14
C ARG A 128 -22.10 -6.14 12.69
N TRP A 129 -22.96 -6.02 11.67
CA TRP A 129 -23.66 -7.18 11.13
C TRP A 129 -22.68 -8.21 10.61
N TYR A 130 -21.67 -7.79 9.84
CA TYR A 130 -20.66 -8.70 9.29
C TYR A 130 -19.90 -9.48 10.39
N GLN A 131 -19.63 -8.86 11.54
CA GLN A 131 -19.02 -9.56 12.69
C GLN A 131 -19.97 -10.56 13.39
N LEU A 132 -21.29 -10.48 13.16
CA LEU A 132 -22.31 -11.36 13.74
C LEU A 132 -22.77 -12.47 12.78
N ASP A 133 -22.98 -12.12 11.51
CA ASP A 133 -23.41 -12.99 10.40
C ASP A 133 -22.91 -12.41 9.06
N PRO A 134 -21.71 -12.84 8.59
CA PRO A 134 -21.12 -12.36 7.34
C PRO A 134 -22.03 -12.52 6.13
N VAL A 135 -22.72 -13.66 6.01
CA VAL A 135 -23.54 -14.01 4.84
C VAL A 135 -24.77 -13.10 4.75
N ALA A 136 -25.48 -12.91 5.87
CA ALA A 136 -26.64 -12.03 5.91
C ALA A 136 -26.24 -10.57 5.69
N ALA A 137 -25.14 -10.11 6.32
CA ALA A 137 -24.63 -8.75 6.16
C ALA A 137 -24.27 -8.44 4.70
N ILE A 138 -23.53 -9.33 4.03
CA ILE A 138 -23.11 -9.17 2.63
C ILE A 138 -24.33 -9.11 1.70
N ARG A 139 -25.28 -10.05 1.82
CA ARG A 139 -26.50 -10.05 0.99
C ARG A 139 -27.37 -8.81 1.23
N ALA A 140 -27.50 -8.36 2.49
CA ALA A 140 -28.26 -7.17 2.82
C ALA A 140 -27.59 -5.87 2.33
N MET A 141 -26.26 -5.82 2.35
CA MET A 141 -25.49 -4.68 1.82
C MET A 141 -25.63 -4.59 0.29
N ASP A 142 -25.56 -5.72 -0.42
CA ASP A 142 -25.79 -5.78 -1.87
C ASP A 142 -27.19 -5.26 -2.26
N ALA A 143 -28.21 -5.67 -1.51
CA ALA A 143 -29.60 -5.22 -1.68
C ALA A 143 -29.89 -3.80 -1.15
N SER A 144 -28.94 -3.14 -0.48
CA SER A 144 -29.17 -1.84 0.18
C SER A 144 -29.30 -0.66 -0.78
N THR A 145 -29.68 0.50 -0.24
CA THR A 145 -29.80 1.78 -0.96
C THR A 145 -28.46 2.54 -1.13
N LEU A 146 -27.33 1.98 -0.65
CA LEU A 146 -25.99 2.56 -0.86
C LEU A 146 -25.63 2.65 -2.35
N SER A 147 -24.77 3.60 -2.72
CA SER A 147 -24.23 3.68 -4.08
C SER A 147 -23.35 2.47 -4.41
N ALA A 148 -23.24 2.10 -5.68
CA ALA A 148 -22.39 0.99 -6.13
C ALA A 148 -20.92 1.14 -5.67
N SER A 149 -20.41 2.38 -5.65
CA SER A 149 -19.06 2.67 -5.12
C SER A 149 -18.93 2.32 -3.63
N GLN A 150 -19.87 2.79 -2.80
CA GLN A 150 -19.89 2.49 -1.36
C GLN A 150 -20.06 0.99 -1.08
N LYS A 151 -20.90 0.29 -1.87
CA LYS A 151 -21.06 -1.16 -1.77
C LYS A 151 -19.75 -1.87 -2.12
N ASN A 152 -19.16 -1.59 -3.28
CA ASN A 152 -17.91 -2.21 -3.73
C ASN A 152 -16.78 -2.04 -2.69
N SER A 153 -16.51 -0.82 -2.22
CA SER A 153 -15.43 -0.57 -1.26
C SER A 153 -15.60 -1.30 0.07
N ARG A 154 -16.85 -1.51 0.54
CA ARG A 154 -17.12 -2.29 1.76
C ARG A 154 -17.09 -3.78 1.51
N MET A 155 -17.65 -4.22 0.38
CA MET A 155 -17.67 -5.61 -0.04
C MET A 155 -16.25 -6.16 -0.21
N GLU A 156 -15.33 -5.39 -0.78
CA GLU A 156 -13.93 -5.78 -0.88
C GLU A 156 -13.29 -6.02 0.50
N ILE A 157 -13.51 -5.14 1.47
CA ILE A 157 -12.96 -5.30 2.83
C ILE A 157 -13.53 -6.55 3.50
N PHE A 158 -14.85 -6.75 3.43
CA PHE A 158 -15.52 -7.89 4.10
C PHE A 158 -15.16 -9.23 3.45
N LEU A 159 -15.14 -9.30 2.12
CA LEU A 159 -14.78 -10.53 1.42
C LEU A 159 -13.28 -10.86 1.58
N GLU A 160 -12.39 -9.88 1.58
CA GLU A 160 -10.95 -10.10 1.78
C GLU A 160 -10.64 -10.58 3.21
N ASP A 161 -11.27 -9.98 4.23
CA ASP A 161 -11.09 -10.41 5.62
C ASP A 161 -11.72 -11.80 5.89
N TRP A 162 -12.89 -12.08 5.33
CA TRP A 162 -13.51 -13.40 5.46
C TRP A 162 -12.73 -14.46 4.69
N ALA A 163 -12.31 -14.20 3.45
CA ALA A 163 -11.47 -15.13 2.69
C ALA A 163 -10.09 -15.34 3.34
N GLY A 164 -9.57 -14.35 4.07
CA GLY A 164 -8.40 -14.53 4.93
C GLY A 164 -8.56 -15.61 6.02
N ARG A 165 -9.80 -15.94 6.39
CA ARG A 165 -10.15 -16.94 7.42
C ARG A 165 -10.72 -18.24 6.82
N SER A 166 -11.63 -18.11 5.86
CA SER A 166 -12.33 -19.21 5.18
C SER A 166 -12.47 -18.93 3.66
N PRO A 167 -11.43 -19.16 2.84
CA PRO A 167 -11.48 -18.96 1.39
C PRO A 167 -12.67 -19.64 0.70
N GLN A 168 -12.87 -20.92 1.04
CA GLN A 168 -13.88 -21.80 0.43
C GLN A 168 -15.32 -21.35 0.69
N ASP A 169 -15.60 -20.79 1.88
CA ASP A 169 -16.94 -20.27 2.22
C ASP A 169 -17.29 -19.06 1.36
N VAL A 170 -16.31 -18.18 1.12
CA VAL A 170 -16.47 -17.00 0.26
C VAL A 170 -16.59 -17.41 -1.21
N ALA A 171 -15.77 -18.34 -1.68
CA ALA A 171 -15.90 -18.92 -3.02
C ALA A 171 -17.29 -19.53 -3.24
N ALA A 172 -17.80 -20.29 -2.25
CA ALA A 172 -19.14 -20.87 -2.30
C ALA A 172 -20.27 -19.82 -2.27
N LEU A 173 -20.07 -18.66 -1.63
CA LEU A 173 -21.02 -17.55 -1.69
C LEU A 173 -21.03 -16.87 -3.06
N LEU A 174 -19.85 -16.50 -3.59
CA LEU A 174 -19.74 -15.82 -4.89
C LEU A 174 -20.21 -16.72 -6.05
N GLY A 175 -19.87 -18.01 -6.00
CA GLY A 175 -20.30 -19.01 -6.99
C GLY A 175 -21.82 -19.24 -7.06
N GLN A 176 -22.62 -18.75 -6.10
CA GLN A 176 -24.09 -18.75 -6.20
C GLN A 176 -24.63 -17.68 -7.15
N GLY A 177 -23.83 -16.69 -7.57
CA GLY A 177 -24.25 -15.63 -8.49
C GLY A 177 -25.37 -14.72 -7.94
N GLN A 178 -25.46 -14.59 -6.61
CA GLN A 178 -26.56 -13.88 -5.93
C GLN A 178 -26.30 -12.39 -5.66
N LEU A 179 -25.04 -11.95 -5.75
CA LEU A 179 -24.68 -10.54 -5.57
C LEU A 179 -24.83 -9.82 -6.93
N THR A 180 -25.61 -8.75 -6.95
CA THR A 180 -26.03 -8.07 -8.20
C THR A 180 -25.88 -6.55 -8.16
N GLY A 181 -25.67 -5.97 -6.97
CA GLY A 181 -25.41 -4.55 -6.73
C GLY A 181 -23.93 -4.19 -6.61
N VAL A 182 -23.01 -5.15 -6.80
CA VAL A 182 -21.54 -5.01 -6.74
C VAL A 182 -20.85 -5.53 -7.99
N SER A 183 -19.59 -5.12 -8.21
CA SER A 183 -18.76 -5.62 -9.31
C SER A 183 -18.22 -7.02 -9.01
N SER A 184 -18.46 -7.96 -9.92
CA SER A 184 -17.94 -9.33 -9.86
C SER A 184 -16.41 -9.35 -9.73
N ASP A 185 -15.69 -8.61 -10.59
CA ASP A 185 -14.23 -8.53 -10.56
C ASP A 185 -13.69 -8.01 -9.22
N LEU A 186 -14.33 -7.01 -8.62
CA LEU A 186 -13.89 -6.51 -7.31
C LEU A 186 -14.13 -7.55 -6.21
N THR A 187 -15.25 -8.29 -6.25
CA THR A 187 -15.50 -9.38 -5.29
C THR A 187 -14.54 -10.56 -5.45
N TYR A 188 -14.21 -10.97 -6.68
CA TYR A 188 -13.20 -12.00 -6.92
C TYR A 188 -11.78 -11.50 -6.62
N GLY A 189 -11.47 -10.23 -6.89
CA GLY A 189 -10.21 -9.60 -6.49
C GLY A 189 -10.00 -9.60 -4.98
N ALA A 190 -11.05 -9.36 -4.19
CA ALA A 190 -11.02 -9.49 -2.73
C ALA A 190 -10.83 -10.95 -2.29
N LEU A 191 -11.53 -11.90 -2.93
CA LEU A 191 -11.33 -13.33 -2.70
C LEU A 191 -9.88 -13.77 -2.98
N VAL A 192 -9.27 -13.31 -4.08
CA VAL A 192 -7.86 -13.57 -4.41
C VAL A 192 -6.92 -13.06 -3.31
N ARG A 193 -7.11 -11.81 -2.84
CA ARG A 193 -6.25 -11.21 -1.81
C ARG A 193 -6.39 -11.92 -0.45
N GLY A 194 -7.62 -12.23 -0.03
CA GLY A 194 -7.88 -12.97 1.20
C GLY A 194 -7.38 -14.40 1.15
N SER A 195 -7.59 -15.12 0.05
CA SER A 195 -7.11 -16.49 -0.13
C SER A 195 -5.59 -16.58 -0.16
N ALA A 196 -4.92 -15.59 -0.78
CA ALA A 196 -3.46 -15.48 -0.73
C ALA A 196 -2.93 -15.22 0.69
N LYS A 197 -3.64 -14.43 1.51
CA LYS A 197 -3.32 -14.25 2.94
C LYS A 197 -3.51 -15.55 3.73
N ASN A 198 -4.55 -16.34 3.42
CA ASN A 198 -4.80 -17.64 4.04
C ASN A 198 -3.78 -18.72 3.60
N GLY A 199 -3.30 -18.65 2.36
CA GLY A 199 -2.42 -19.65 1.73
C GLY A 199 -3.16 -20.74 0.95
N ASP A 200 -4.44 -20.52 0.62
CA ASP A 200 -5.27 -21.40 -0.23
C ASP A 200 -5.08 -21.01 -1.71
N LEU A 201 -4.12 -21.68 -2.35
CA LEU A 201 -3.74 -21.44 -3.75
C LEU A 201 -4.81 -21.91 -4.74
N GLU A 202 -5.61 -22.92 -4.39
CA GLU A 202 -6.66 -23.44 -5.26
C GLU A 202 -7.75 -22.38 -5.46
N VAL A 203 -8.13 -21.68 -4.38
CA VAL A 203 -9.09 -20.57 -4.45
C VAL A 203 -8.49 -19.33 -5.11
N VAL A 204 -7.19 -19.04 -4.92
CA VAL A 204 -6.49 -17.97 -5.66
C VAL A 204 -6.59 -18.19 -7.16
N ASP A 205 -6.23 -19.38 -7.64
CA ASP A 205 -6.22 -19.69 -9.08
C ASP A 205 -7.64 -19.73 -9.66
N ALA A 206 -8.59 -20.34 -8.94
CA ALA A 206 -10.00 -20.39 -9.35
C ALA A 206 -10.63 -18.98 -9.42
N ALA A 207 -10.36 -18.11 -8.45
CA ALA A 207 -10.89 -16.75 -8.44
C ALA A 207 -10.23 -15.87 -9.53
N LEU A 208 -8.92 -16.00 -9.77
CA LEU A 208 -8.24 -15.33 -10.89
C LEU A 208 -8.76 -15.76 -12.26
N ALA A 209 -9.30 -16.97 -12.39
CA ALA A 209 -9.92 -17.47 -13.63
C ALA A 209 -11.35 -16.96 -13.85
N LEU A 210 -11.98 -16.35 -12.84
CA LEU A 210 -13.35 -15.80 -12.86
C LEU A 210 -13.39 -14.27 -12.94
N MET A 211 -12.24 -13.61 -13.14
CA MET A 211 -12.13 -12.17 -13.36
C MET A 211 -12.09 -11.88 -14.87
N ASP A 212 -13.08 -11.13 -15.35
CA ASP A 212 -13.24 -10.74 -16.76
C ASP A 212 -12.41 -9.48 -17.10
N ASP A 213 -12.26 -8.54 -16.16
CA ASP A 213 -11.47 -7.33 -16.39
C ASP A 213 -9.96 -7.66 -16.27
N PRO A 214 -9.18 -7.54 -17.36
CA PRO A 214 -7.77 -7.93 -17.36
C PRO A 214 -6.90 -7.01 -16.49
N THR A 215 -7.33 -5.76 -16.26
CA THR A 215 -6.62 -4.78 -15.44
C THR A 215 -6.81 -5.09 -13.96
N LEU A 216 -8.05 -5.35 -13.53
CA LEU A 216 -8.35 -5.77 -12.16
C LEU A 216 -7.72 -7.13 -11.85
N ARG A 217 -7.78 -8.08 -12.79
CA ARG A 217 -7.12 -9.39 -12.67
C ARG A 217 -5.60 -9.25 -12.49
N PHE A 218 -4.95 -8.40 -13.29
CA PHE A 218 -3.52 -8.12 -13.17
C PHE A 218 -3.15 -7.55 -11.78
N TYR A 219 -3.94 -6.62 -11.24
CA TYR A 219 -3.70 -6.09 -9.89
C TYR A 219 -3.96 -7.12 -8.79
N ALA A 220 -4.98 -7.97 -8.93
CA ALA A 220 -5.25 -9.08 -8.01
C ALA A 220 -4.11 -10.09 -7.99
N LEU A 221 -3.64 -10.54 -9.15
CA LEU A 221 -2.49 -11.44 -9.32
C LEU A 221 -1.23 -10.88 -8.64
N LYS A 222 -0.90 -9.61 -8.90
CA LYS A 222 0.26 -8.96 -8.27
C LYS A 222 0.11 -8.86 -6.75
N SER A 223 -1.09 -8.61 -6.25
CA SER A 223 -1.33 -8.59 -4.80
C SER A 223 -1.17 -9.98 -4.19
N ALA A 224 -1.69 -11.03 -4.85
CA ALA A 224 -1.50 -12.42 -4.41
C ALA A 224 -0.01 -12.79 -4.40
N ALA A 225 0.72 -12.53 -5.48
CA ALA A 225 2.15 -12.81 -5.58
C ALA A 225 2.96 -12.14 -4.45
N ARG A 226 2.66 -10.87 -4.13
CA ARG A 226 3.30 -10.14 -3.03
C ARG A 226 3.00 -10.76 -1.65
N VAL A 227 1.74 -11.12 -1.39
CA VAL A 227 1.32 -11.72 -0.12
C VAL A 227 1.91 -13.13 0.05
N LEU A 228 1.83 -13.96 -1.00
CA LEU A 228 2.40 -15.31 -0.99
C LEU A 228 3.92 -15.29 -0.82
N GLN A 229 4.64 -14.41 -1.51
CA GLN A 229 6.09 -14.29 -1.33
C GLN A 229 6.49 -13.79 0.07
N ARG A 230 5.61 -13.03 0.76
CA ARG A 230 5.86 -12.51 2.11
C ARG A 230 5.53 -13.54 3.20
N ASP A 231 4.36 -14.19 3.10
CA ASP A 231 3.77 -14.98 4.18
C ASP A 231 3.83 -16.50 3.94
N HIS A 232 3.92 -16.93 2.67
CA HIS A 232 3.81 -18.34 2.22
C HIS A 232 4.95 -18.68 1.22
N ALA A 233 6.15 -18.18 1.49
CA ALA A 233 7.30 -18.25 0.57
C ALA A 233 7.75 -19.70 0.26
N ASP A 234 7.44 -20.65 1.12
CA ASP A 234 7.64 -22.10 0.91
C ASP A 234 6.76 -22.68 -0.20
N ARG A 235 5.61 -22.06 -0.47
CA ARG A 235 4.65 -22.47 -1.50
C ARG A 235 4.77 -21.65 -2.79
N PHE A 236 5.28 -20.42 -2.71
CA PHE A 236 5.33 -19.48 -3.82
C PHE A 236 6.00 -20.05 -5.08
N GLU A 237 7.15 -20.72 -4.96
CA GLU A 237 7.83 -21.36 -6.10
C GLU A 237 7.00 -22.47 -6.76
N GLY A 238 6.25 -23.24 -5.94
CA GLY A 238 5.35 -24.29 -6.43
C GLY A 238 4.12 -23.72 -7.15
N TRP A 239 3.64 -22.55 -6.73
CA TRP A 239 2.56 -21.81 -7.38
C TRP A 239 3.03 -21.12 -8.67
N LEU A 240 4.23 -20.53 -8.69
CA LEU A 240 4.78 -19.88 -9.88
C LEU A 240 4.77 -20.80 -11.11
N VAL A 241 5.00 -22.10 -10.94
CA VAL A 241 5.03 -23.06 -12.04
C VAL A 241 3.65 -23.59 -12.47
N THR A 242 2.56 -23.28 -11.75
CA THR A 242 1.19 -23.57 -12.21
C THR A 242 0.60 -22.44 -13.06
N LEU A 243 1.12 -21.21 -12.92
CA LEU A 243 0.62 -20.03 -13.61
C LEU A 243 0.86 -20.06 -15.14
N PRO A 244 -0.06 -19.50 -15.94
CA PRO A 244 0.19 -19.18 -17.35
C PRO A 244 1.45 -18.34 -17.54
N GLY A 245 2.11 -18.46 -18.70
CA GLY A 245 3.44 -17.87 -18.93
C GLY A 245 3.56 -16.37 -18.63
N SER A 246 2.55 -15.56 -19.00
CA SER A 246 2.47 -14.13 -18.70
C SER A 246 2.22 -13.85 -17.21
N ASP A 247 1.32 -14.61 -16.58
CA ASP A 247 1.01 -14.46 -15.16
C ASP A 247 2.22 -14.81 -14.29
N GLN A 248 2.96 -15.86 -14.67
CA GLN A 248 4.22 -16.26 -14.05
C GLN A 248 5.29 -15.17 -14.19
N ASN A 249 5.41 -14.50 -15.35
CA ASN A 249 6.32 -13.36 -15.50
C ASN A 249 5.92 -12.21 -14.59
N THR A 250 4.64 -11.85 -14.55
CA THR A 250 4.11 -10.78 -13.69
C THR A 250 4.31 -11.08 -12.20
N ALA A 251 4.10 -12.32 -11.77
CA ALA A 251 4.34 -12.76 -10.39
C ALA A 251 5.82 -12.76 -10.01
N LEU A 252 6.71 -13.23 -10.91
CA LEU A 252 8.16 -13.15 -10.76
C LEU A 252 8.65 -11.70 -10.67
N ALA A 253 8.15 -10.82 -11.53
CA ALA A 253 8.50 -9.40 -11.56
C ALA A 253 8.09 -8.66 -10.28
N GLU A 254 6.92 -8.96 -9.73
CA GLU A 254 6.47 -8.38 -8.47
C GLU A 254 7.25 -8.94 -7.26
N SER A 255 7.56 -10.24 -7.27
CA SER A 255 8.39 -10.88 -6.24
C SER A 255 9.82 -10.30 -6.21
N ALA A 256 10.52 -10.26 -7.35
CA ALA A 256 11.88 -9.73 -7.45
C ALA A 256 11.97 -8.27 -6.95
N TRP A 257 11.00 -7.42 -7.29
CA TRP A 257 10.96 -6.04 -6.79
C TRP A 257 10.72 -5.94 -5.27
N MET A 258 9.89 -6.83 -4.70
CA MET A 258 9.68 -6.87 -3.26
C MET A 258 10.94 -7.35 -2.53
N LEU A 259 11.49 -8.48 -2.98
CA LEU A 259 12.69 -9.11 -2.41
C LEU A 259 13.92 -8.20 -2.44
N ALA A 260 14.04 -7.30 -3.41
CA ALA A 260 15.14 -6.33 -3.48
C ALA A 260 15.25 -5.41 -2.26
N ASP A 261 14.28 -5.42 -1.33
CA ASP A 261 14.42 -4.77 -0.02
C ASP A 261 15.02 -5.66 1.08
N GLN A 262 14.77 -6.98 1.02
CA GLN A 262 14.97 -7.93 2.11
C GLN A 262 16.04 -8.98 1.81
N ASP A 263 16.11 -9.45 0.57
CA ASP A 263 16.98 -10.51 0.07
C ASP A 263 17.34 -10.18 -1.39
N MET A 264 18.45 -9.46 -1.57
CA MET A 264 18.91 -9.04 -2.90
C MET A 264 19.30 -10.24 -3.77
N ASP A 265 19.88 -11.29 -3.18
CA ASP A 265 20.34 -12.45 -3.94
C ASP A 265 19.14 -13.19 -4.58
N ARG A 266 18.01 -13.33 -3.85
CA ARG A 266 16.77 -13.83 -4.46
C ARG A 266 16.15 -12.86 -5.45
N ALA A 267 16.25 -11.54 -5.23
CA ALA A 267 15.77 -10.56 -6.20
C ALA A 267 16.49 -10.68 -7.54
N LEU A 268 17.81 -10.88 -7.52
CA LEU A 268 18.62 -11.12 -8.70
C LEU A 268 18.29 -12.46 -9.36
N LEU A 269 18.08 -13.54 -8.58
CA LEU A 269 17.61 -14.82 -9.11
C LEU A 269 16.28 -14.67 -9.88
N GLY A 270 15.35 -13.86 -9.37
CA GLY A 270 14.10 -13.55 -10.07
C GLY A 270 14.31 -12.78 -11.39
N LEU A 271 15.30 -11.87 -11.45
CA LEU A 271 15.69 -11.21 -12.70
C LEU A 271 16.30 -12.18 -13.71
N ASP A 272 17.14 -13.12 -13.26
CA ASP A 272 17.73 -14.15 -14.12
C ASP A 272 16.66 -15.10 -14.67
N GLN A 273 15.66 -15.46 -13.86
CA GLN A 273 14.48 -16.23 -14.29
C GLN A 273 13.65 -15.47 -15.35
N LEU A 274 13.41 -14.17 -15.16
CA LEU A 274 12.74 -13.33 -16.17
C LEU A 274 13.55 -13.22 -17.47
N ALA A 275 14.88 -13.12 -17.36
CA ALA A 275 15.78 -13.09 -18.52
C ALA A 275 15.79 -14.40 -19.30
N ALA A 276 15.88 -15.55 -18.61
CA ALA A 276 15.81 -16.87 -19.22
C ALA A 276 14.49 -17.15 -19.95
N ARG A 277 13.42 -16.42 -19.60
CA ARG A 277 12.09 -16.50 -20.20
C ARG A 277 11.83 -15.47 -21.30
N GLY A 278 12.73 -14.50 -21.48
CA GLY A 278 12.52 -13.37 -22.40
C GLY A 278 11.32 -12.50 -22.01
N ALA A 279 11.08 -12.29 -20.71
CA ALA A 279 9.91 -11.59 -20.21
C ALA A 279 9.92 -10.08 -20.52
N ASP A 280 8.80 -9.54 -21.03
CA ASP A 280 8.63 -8.11 -21.31
C ASP A 280 8.73 -7.24 -20.03
N GLU A 281 8.43 -7.81 -18.87
CA GLU A 281 8.56 -7.14 -17.57
C GLU A 281 10.02 -6.98 -17.10
N LEU A 282 10.99 -7.62 -17.77
CA LEU A 282 12.39 -7.63 -17.35
C LEU A 282 13.03 -6.22 -17.28
N PRO A 283 12.95 -5.34 -18.30
CA PRO A 283 13.67 -4.06 -18.25
C PRO A 283 13.19 -3.15 -17.12
N VAL A 284 11.87 -3.04 -16.93
CA VAL A 284 11.27 -2.25 -15.85
C VAL A 284 11.53 -2.86 -14.47
N THR A 285 11.55 -4.19 -14.34
CA THR A 285 11.84 -4.85 -13.07
C THR A 285 13.32 -4.73 -12.71
N ARG A 286 14.22 -4.96 -13.68
CA ARG A 286 15.67 -4.77 -13.56
C ARG A 286 15.99 -3.36 -13.07
N LEU A 287 15.38 -2.34 -13.67
CA LEU A 287 15.53 -0.94 -13.26
C LEU A 287 15.05 -0.69 -11.82
N ARG A 288 13.86 -1.18 -11.44
CA ARG A 288 13.30 -1.01 -10.09
C ARG A 288 14.17 -1.69 -9.02
N VAL A 289 14.70 -2.88 -9.30
CA VAL A 289 15.64 -3.60 -8.41
C VAL A 289 16.95 -2.84 -8.29
N ALA A 290 17.54 -2.39 -9.42
CA ALA A 290 18.81 -1.65 -9.44
C ALA A 290 18.75 -0.34 -8.63
N VAL A 291 17.67 0.44 -8.80
CA VAL A 291 17.46 1.69 -8.06
C VAL A 291 17.27 1.44 -6.57
N LYS A 292 16.52 0.40 -6.18
CA LYS A 292 16.37 0.02 -4.77
C LYS A 292 17.70 -0.45 -4.17
N TRP A 293 18.48 -1.23 -4.92
CA TRP A 293 19.81 -1.64 -4.48
C TRP A 293 20.72 -0.42 -4.29
N ALA A 294 20.71 0.52 -5.23
CA ALA A 294 21.54 1.73 -5.18
C ALA A 294 21.23 2.62 -3.98
N ASP A 295 19.99 2.57 -3.46
CA ASP A 295 19.64 3.28 -2.23
C ASP A 295 20.37 2.72 -0.99
N LYS A 296 20.64 1.40 -0.96
CA LYS A 296 21.30 0.70 0.16
C LYS A 296 22.81 0.56 -0.02
N ASP A 297 23.25 0.24 -1.25
CA ASP A 297 24.64 -0.02 -1.61
C ASP A 297 24.88 0.42 -3.08
N PRO A 298 25.15 1.72 -3.31
CA PRO A 298 25.30 2.27 -4.66
C PRO A 298 26.49 1.67 -5.40
N VAL A 299 27.57 1.29 -4.69
CA VAL A 299 28.77 0.69 -5.29
C VAL A 299 28.44 -0.68 -5.87
N LYS A 300 27.77 -1.56 -5.11
CA LYS A 300 27.37 -2.89 -5.63
C LYS A 300 26.34 -2.78 -6.74
N ALA A 301 25.34 -1.91 -6.60
CA ALA A 301 24.33 -1.70 -7.63
C ALA A 301 24.95 -1.24 -8.96
N ALA A 302 25.88 -0.28 -8.91
CA ALA A 302 26.59 0.21 -10.10
C ALA A 302 27.49 -0.84 -10.74
N ASN A 303 28.29 -1.57 -9.93
CA ASN A 303 29.11 -2.69 -10.42
C ASN A 303 28.26 -3.78 -11.07
N TRP A 304 27.11 -4.12 -10.49
CA TRP A 304 26.18 -5.09 -11.07
C TRP A 304 25.59 -4.58 -12.39
N VAL A 305 25.13 -3.32 -12.45
CA VAL A 305 24.63 -2.68 -13.68
C VAL A 305 25.69 -2.69 -14.80
N ALA A 306 26.95 -2.40 -14.47
CA ALA A 306 28.05 -2.43 -15.45
C ALA A 306 28.33 -3.84 -15.99
N ALA A 307 28.07 -4.88 -15.20
CA ALA A 307 28.21 -6.29 -15.58
C ALA A 307 26.99 -6.88 -16.31
N GLN A 308 25.86 -6.15 -16.43
CA GLN A 308 24.69 -6.65 -17.16
C GLN A 308 24.88 -6.54 -18.68
N ASP A 309 24.48 -7.59 -19.42
CA ASP A 309 24.36 -7.56 -20.88
C ASP A 309 23.09 -6.81 -21.30
N VAL A 310 23.12 -5.49 -21.15
CA VAL A 310 22.10 -4.56 -21.61
C VAL A 310 22.74 -3.60 -22.60
N THR A 311 22.05 -3.33 -23.71
CA THR A 311 22.55 -2.46 -24.79
C THR A 311 21.57 -1.32 -25.08
N GLY A 312 22.00 -0.36 -25.89
CA GLY A 312 21.15 0.76 -26.33
C GLY A 312 20.61 1.63 -25.20
N GLU A 313 19.39 2.12 -25.40
CA GLU A 313 18.70 3.04 -24.49
C GLU A 313 18.45 2.45 -23.09
N ASP A 314 18.09 1.16 -23.00
CA ASP A 314 17.88 0.50 -21.70
C ASP A 314 19.15 0.53 -20.83
N ARG A 315 20.34 0.38 -21.44
CA ARG A 315 21.62 0.49 -20.72
C ARG A 315 21.82 1.90 -20.18
N GLU A 316 21.52 2.91 -20.99
CA GLU A 316 21.65 4.33 -20.62
C GLU A 316 20.69 4.69 -19.49
N ILE A 317 19.43 4.24 -19.56
CA ILE A 317 18.41 4.45 -18.52
C ILE A 317 18.82 3.76 -17.22
N LEU A 318 19.31 2.52 -17.29
CA LEU A 318 19.74 1.76 -16.12
C LEU A 318 20.95 2.40 -15.42
N PHE A 319 21.98 2.80 -16.19
CA PHE A 319 23.13 3.54 -15.68
C PHE A 319 22.72 4.89 -15.08
N ALA A 320 21.92 5.71 -15.80
CA ALA A 320 21.54 7.05 -15.35
C ALA A 320 20.79 7.01 -14.01
N ASN A 321 19.84 6.09 -13.84
CA ASN A 321 19.07 6.03 -12.60
C ASN A 321 19.90 5.56 -11.39
N VAL A 322 20.80 4.57 -11.57
CA VAL A 322 21.72 4.16 -10.49
C VAL A 322 22.73 5.27 -10.17
N MET A 323 23.29 5.93 -11.19
CA MET A 323 24.20 7.05 -11.01
C MET A 323 23.52 8.24 -10.31
N ARG A 324 22.26 8.56 -10.61
CA ARG A 324 21.50 9.61 -9.91
C ARG A 324 21.37 9.33 -8.41
N VAL A 325 21.11 8.07 -8.03
CA VAL A 325 21.04 7.66 -6.62
C VAL A 325 22.42 7.68 -5.96
N TRP A 326 23.48 7.23 -6.65
CA TRP A 326 24.84 7.29 -6.10
C TRP A 326 25.31 8.73 -5.91
N ILE A 327 25.18 9.59 -6.92
CA ILE A 327 25.61 11.00 -6.87
C ILE A 327 24.95 11.76 -5.72
N SER A 328 23.69 11.47 -5.39
CA SER A 328 23.00 12.13 -4.27
C SER A 328 23.51 11.71 -2.88
N LYS A 329 24.22 10.58 -2.78
CA LYS A 329 24.85 10.07 -1.54
C LYS A 329 26.34 10.35 -1.46
N ASP A 330 27.08 10.08 -2.53
CA ASP A 330 28.52 10.35 -2.67
C ASP A 330 28.87 10.59 -4.15
N GLN A 331 28.80 11.85 -4.55
CA GLN A 331 29.18 12.34 -5.87
C GLN A 331 30.65 12.04 -6.23
N SER A 332 31.57 12.17 -5.26
CA SER A 332 33.00 12.01 -5.51
C SER A 332 33.37 10.57 -5.83
N ALA A 333 32.82 9.61 -5.07
CA ALA A 333 32.99 8.20 -5.34
C ALA A 333 32.33 7.77 -6.67
N ALA A 334 31.14 8.32 -6.98
CA ALA A 334 30.44 8.03 -8.23
C ALA A 334 31.24 8.51 -9.46
N VAL A 335 31.83 9.71 -9.40
CA VAL A 335 32.70 10.23 -10.48
C VAL A 335 33.95 9.38 -10.64
N ALA A 336 34.67 9.08 -9.55
CA ALA A 336 35.90 8.27 -9.60
C ALA A 336 35.65 6.84 -10.15
N TRP A 337 34.46 6.27 -9.90
CA TRP A 337 34.06 4.99 -10.48
C TRP A 337 33.84 5.08 -12.00
N VAL A 338 33.12 6.10 -12.47
CA VAL A 338 32.92 6.35 -13.91
C VAL A 338 34.27 6.56 -14.62
N GLU A 339 35.17 7.36 -14.04
CA GLU A 339 36.52 7.58 -14.56
C GLU A 339 37.27 6.24 -14.70
N SER A 340 37.21 5.37 -13.68
CA SER A 340 37.82 4.03 -13.72
C SER A 340 37.25 3.12 -14.82
N LEU A 341 35.96 3.23 -15.15
CA LEU A 341 35.37 2.47 -16.26
C LEU A 341 35.82 3.00 -17.63
N ILE A 342 36.00 4.31 -17.77
CA ILE A 342 36.53 4.95 -18.98
C ILE A 342 38.00 4.56 -19.19
N GLU A 343 38.83 4.61 -18.14
CA GLU A 343 40.24 4.22 -18.18
C GLU A 343 40.45 2.76 -18.62
N LYS A 344 39.52 1.87 -18.24
CA LYS A 344 39.54 0.45 -18.65
C LYS A 344 38.92 0.21 -20.03
N GLY A 345 38.24 1.20 -20.62
CA GLY A 345 37.51 1.07 -21.87
C GLY A 345 36.21 0.26 -21.78
N GLU A 346 35.64 0.11 -20.57
CA GLU A 346 34.35 -0.57 -20.34
C GLU A 346 33.15 0.31 -20.74
N ILE A 347 33.35 1.62 -20.76
CA ILE A 347 32.46 2.65 -21.31
C ILE A 347 33.29 3.75 -21.99
N ASP A 348 32.67 4.56 -22.85
CA ASP A 348 33.32 5.71 -23.50
C ASP A 348 32.67 7.05 -23.10
N GLU A 349 33.36 8.16 -23.41
CA GLU A 349 32.82 9.52 -23.17
C GLU A 349 31.48 9.74 -23.91
N ALA A 350 31.29 9.12 -25.08
CA ALA A 350 30.06 9.23 -25.86
C ALA A 350 28.86 8.59 -25.16
N PHE A 351 29.03 7.44 -24.50
CA PHE A 351 28.05 6.80 -23.63
C PHE A 351 27.75 7.68 -22.41
N MET A 352 28.79 8.17 -21.73
CA MET A 352 28.60 9.03 -20.55
C MET A 352 27.92 10.36 -20.88
N ASN A 353 28.11 10.92 -22.08
CA ASN A 353 27.34 12.08 -22.54
C ASN A 353 25.83 11.78 -22.69
N ARG A 354 25.47 10.58 -23.16
CA ARG A 354 24.05 10.15 -23.29
C ARG A 354 23.42 9.81 -21.94
N VAL A 355 24.17 9.17 -21.04
CA VAL A 355 23.77 8.97 -19.64
C VAL A 355 23.60 10.32 -18.93
N GLY A 356 24.55 11.24 -19.09
CA GLY A 356 24.51 12.58 -18.48
C GLY A 356 23.33 13.44 -18.94
N GLY A 357 22.92 13.32 -20.22
CA GLY A 357 21.69 13.94 -20.72
C GLY A 357 20.37 13.36 -20.18
N ARG A 358 20.43 12.28 -19.38
CA ARG A 358 19.30 11.62 -18.73
C ARG A 358 19.31 11.74 -17.20
N LEU A 359 20.32 12.40 -16.60
CA LEU A 359 20.46 12.65 -15.16
C LEU A 359 19.58 13.82 -14.70
#